data_AF-A0A6H0CMA8-F1
#
_entry.id   AF-A0A6H0CMA8-F1
#
_cell.length_a   1.000
_cell.length_b   1.000
_cell.length_c   1.000
_cell.angle_alpha   90.00
_cell.angle_beta   90.00
_cell.angle_gamma   90.00
#
_symmetry.space_group_name_H-M   'P 1'
#
loop_
_entity.id
_entity.type
_entity.pdbx_description
1 polymer ?
#
loop_
_entity_poly.entity_id
_entity_poly.type
_entity_poly.pdbx_seq_one_letter_code
_entity_poly.pdbx_strand_id
1 'polypeptide(L)'
;MSLITTLARLEAVDSGRAQPAATVRHRHLSDRPLVFVPLTTSGETGAPLGALVGTDRDAPRLLVVPQPRDRDLRFTFLADLADVVLPHIESYADAVEAAERTETDPETGKRVKVAAELCADAPQLIVPSRTGLDFVRLLGRSMRFRRTAEQDPDAPYPAPPRVPLLGRWLTHYGERARVPGSSLLLALTDVLSRHWATGQSGLEDEHLGALLAWIDPPEGTTGAEAARRAELARDADGQLLCPPAGPATDPAFDNKLLAPAIERYDRARTALAAAEDPLAADARLAALTAAEREIRDLVASRTRPTWDAVWRGLDLLRALPAGAHVEGRWTRDRWSFTAHRDRVRAGEPPQPRRDDAVTAANKLATREREQARLEAQEALDDPLVMAGRRLAGEAFAGEVTDVVMAYSEGRRPSPRPLVTVRTDDRPHLAERARVYRSLDGRPQSAEFVGYEAEGVLTLRVLDRMGRGKEPEPGSVPEKGDRVCFTLFEHEQRGGAKLPDPEDTPWTHGGPPGEAAPEAPDPVTEEDVL
;
A
#
# COMPACT_ATOMS: atom_id res chain seq x y z
N MET A 1 18.15 7.45 6.82
CA MET A 1 18.44 7.34 5.37
C MET A 1 19.78 6.65 5.21
N SER A 2 19.90 5.76 4.23
CA SER A 2 21.18 5.09 3.94
C SER A 2 22.14 6.05 3.23
N LEU A 3 23.45 5.75 3.26
CA LEU A 3 24.46 6.53 2.53
C LEU A 3 24.17 6.58 1.02
N ILE A 4 23.76 5.47 0.42
CA ILE A 4 23.44 5.41 -1.02
C ILE A 4 22.22 6.27 -1.37
N THR A 5 21.21 6.31 -0.49
CA THR A 5 20.06 7.20 -0.67
C THR A 5 20.49 8.66 -0.61
N THR A 6 21.37 9.03 0.32
CA THR A 6 21.90 10.40 0.40
C THR A 6 22.69 10.77 -0.84
N LEU A 7 23.55 9.87 -1.33
CA LEU A 7 24.31 10.08 -2.56
C LEU A 7 23.38 10.27 -3.76
N ALA A 8 22.41 9.38 -3.97
CA ALA A 8 21.44 9.47 -5.07
C ALA A 8 20.65 10.78 -5.05
N ARG A 9 20.31 11.30 -3.87
CA ARG A 9 19.65 12.62 -3.72
C ARG A 9 20.57 13.78 -4.08
N LEU A 10 21.85 13.71 -3.71
CA LEU A 10 22.85 14.72 -4.09
C LEU A 10 23.11 14.70 -5.61
N GLU A 11 23.24 13.51 -6.19
CA GLU A 11 23.34 13.32 -7.64
C GLU A 11 22.09 13.80 -8.37
N ALA A 12 20.90 13.65 -7.78
CA ALA A 12 19.69 14.19 -8.35
C ALA A 12 19.73 15.73 -8.43
N VAL A 13 20.22 16.39 -7.37
CA VAL A 13 20.41 17.84 -7.36
C VAL A 13 21.46 18.28 -8.40
N ASP A 14 22.59 17.59 -8.48
CA ASP A 14 23.68 17.93 -9.40
C ASP A 14 23.30 17.74 -10.88
N SER A 15 22.70 16.59 -11.20
CA SER A 15 22.24 16.27 -12.57
C SER A 15 20.93 16.98 -12.97
N GLY A 16 20.21 17.54 -12.00
CA GLY A 16 18.90 18.12 -12.20
C GLY A 16 17.81 17.12 -12.57
N ARG A 17 17.97 15.81 -12.28
CA ARG A 17 16.98 14.77 -12.57
C ARG A 17 16.95 13.71 -11.47
N ALA A 18 15.79 13.13 -11.17
CA ALA A 18 15.71 12.06 -10.17
C ALA A 18 16.59 10.87 -10.56
N GLN A 19 17.26 10.28 -9.57
CA GLN A 19 18.11 9.12 -9.76
C GLN A 19 17.32 7.83 -9.48
N PRO A 20 17.47 6.78 -10.30
CA PRO A 20 16.89 5.48 -9.99
C PRO A 20 17.39 4.96 -8.63
N ALA A 21 16.46 4.65 -7.73
CA ALA A 21 16.74 4.01 -6.44
C ALA A 21 16.45 2.49 -6.49
N ALA A 22 15.76 2.04 -7.53
CA ALA A 22 15.44 0.64 -7.79
C ALA A 22 15.55 0.35 -9.30
N THR A 23 15.90 -0.89 -9.64
CA THR A 23 15.98 -1.38 -11.03
C THR A 23 14.78 -2.24 -11.42
N VAL A 24 14.02 -2.72 -10.44
CA VAL A 24 12.80 -3.51 -10.62
C VAL A 24 11.65 -2.86 -9.85
N ARG A 25 10.40 -3.11 -10.26
CA ARG A 25 9.23 -2.72 -9.46
C ARG A 25 9.02 -3.70 -8.31
N HIS A 26 8.91 -3.18 -7.10
CA HIS A 26 8.75 -3.95 -5.86
C HIS A 26 7.30 -4.13 -5.40
N ARG A 27 6.35 -3.66 -6.20
CA ARG A 27 4.91 -3.78 -5.97
C ARG A 27 4.22 -4.41 -7.17
N HIS A 28 3.18 -5.19 -6.89
CA HIS A 28 2.29 -5.66 -7.95
C HIS A 28 1.54 -4.45 -8.50
N LEU A 29 1.39 -4.39 -9.83
CA LEU A 29 0.53 -3.42 -10.49
C LEU A 29 -0.43 -4.19 -11.36
N SER A 30 -1.72 -4.08 -11.04
CA SER A 30 -2.78 -4.70 -11.82
C SER A 30 -2.84 -4.06 -13.21
N ASP A 31 -3.32 -4.81 -14.20
CA ASP A 31 -3.63 -4.26 -15.53
C ASP A 31 -4.85 -3.34 -15.48
N ARG A 32 -5.76 -3.56 -14.52
CA ARG A 32 -7.00 -2.81 -14.35
C ARG A 32 -7.16 -2.26 -12.92
N PRO A 33 -6.23 -1.43 -12.43
CA PRO A 33 -6.33 -0.88 -11.08
C PRO A 33 -7.51 0.09 -10.99
N LEU A 34 -8.20 0.10 -9.85
CA LEU A 34 -9.20 1.11 -9.54
C LEU A 34 -8.49 2.35 -8.99
N VAL A 35 -8.42 3.41 -9.79
CA VAL A 35 -7.89 4.70 -9.37
C VAL A 35 -8.99 5.48 -8.64
N PHE A 36 -8.65 6.06 -7.49
CA PHE A 36 -9.53 6.89 -6.68
C PHE A 36 -8.83 8.20 -6.30
N VAL A 37 -9.32 9.32 -6.84
CA VAL A 37 -8.82 10.68 -6.60
C VAL A 37 -9.87 11.46 -5.80
N PRO A 38 -9.82 11.42 -4.45
CA PRO A 38 -10.79 12.12 -3.61
C PRO A 38 -10.47 13.61 -3.46
N LEU A 39 -11.51 14.42 -3.26
CA LEU A 39 -11.46 15.79 -2.75
C LEU A 39 -12.41 15.95 -1.56
N THR A 40 -11.99 16.73 -0.59
CA THR A 40 -12.72 17.13 0.61
C THR A 40 -12.77 18.64 0.70
N THR A 41 -13.79 19.19 1.35
CA THR A 41 -13.84 20.62 1.62
C THR A 41 -12.87 21.03 2.72
N SER A 42 -12.24 22.20 2.56
CA SER A 42 -11.45 22.80 3.63
C SER A 42 -12.29 23.10 4.87
N GLY A 43 -11.74 22.82 6.06
CA GLY A 43 -12.34 23.24 7.35
C GLY A 43 -13.38 22.30 7.94
N GLU A 44 -13.74 21.21 7.25
CA GLU A 44 -14.63 20.17 7.78
C GLU A 44 -14.04 18.79 7.54
N THR A 45 -13.71 18.08 8.61
CA THR A 45 -12.95 16.83 8.55
C THR A 45 -13.74 15.76 7.81
N GLY A 46 -13.28 15.39 6.61
CA GLY A 46 -13.81 14.25 5.87
C GLY A 46 -15.06 14.52 5.04
N ALA A 47 -15.56 15.76 4.98
CA ALA A 47 -16.70 16.12 4.15
C ALA A 47 -16.33 16.02 2.66
N PRO A 48 -16.92 15.09 1.89
CA PRO A 48 -16.57 14.89 0.48
C PRO A 48 -17.04 16.08 -0.36
N LEU A 49 -16.15 16.61 -1.18
CA LEU A 49 -16.46 17.59 -2.23
C LEU A 49 -16.73 16.88 -3.56
N GLY A 50 -15.96 15.82 -3.84
CA GLY A 50 -16.10 15.02 -5.05
C GLY A 50 -14.96 14.04 -5.21
N ALA A 51 -15.00 13.24 -6.27
CA ALA A 51 -13.93 12.32 -6.61
C ALA A 51 -13.95 11.95 -8.10
N LEU A 52 -12.78 11.67 -8.67
CA LEU A 52 -12.70 10.82 -9.86
C LEU A 52 -12.41 9.39 -9.44
N VAL A 53 -13.18 8.45 -9.98
CA VAL A 53 -13.03 7.01 -9.70
C VAL A 53 -13.22 6.20 -10.97
N GLY A 54 -12.40 5.16 -11.17
CA GLY A 54 -12.54 4.26 -12.32
C GLY A 54 -11.31 3.43 -12.61
N THR A 55 -11.42 2.58 -13.64
CA THR A 55 -10.31 1.73 -14.14
C THR A 55 -9.81 2.15 -15.52
N ASP A 56 -10.55 3.01 -16.21
CA ASP A 56 -10.24 3.51 -17.55
C ASP A 56 -9.68 4.93 -17.48
N ARG A 57 -8.45 5.11 -17.97
CA ARG A 57 -7.74 6.39 -18.01
C ARG A 57 -8.54 7.48 -18.71
N ASP A 58 -9.23 7.15 -19.79
CA ASP A 58 -9.88 8.13 -20.65
C ASP A 58 -11.34 8.38 -20.25
N ALA A 59 -11.94 7.47 -19.50
CA ALA A 59 -13.33 7.54 -19.06
C ALA A 59 -13.50 7.41 -17.53
N PRO A 60 -12.95 8.33 -16.71
CA PRO A 60 -13.20 8.33 -15.28
C PRO A 60 -14.64 8.73 -14.94
N ARG A 61 -15.19 8.18 -13.87
CA ARG A 61 -16.48 8.63 -13.32
C ARG A 61 -16.26 9.73 -12.30
N LEU A 62 -16.85 10.90 -12.57
CA LEU A 62 -16.83 12.05 -11.68
C LEU A 62 -18.05 12.02 -10.74
N LEU A 63 -17.78 12.03 -9.44
CA LEU A 63 -18.75 12.18 -8.36
C LEU A 63 -18.57 13.57 -7.74
N VAL A 64 -19.67 14.26 -7.43
CA VAL A 64 -19.65 15.65 -6.95
C VAL A 64 -20.71 15.83 -5.87
N VAL A 65 -20.38 16.60 -4.84
CA VAL A 65 -21.30 17.03 -3.79
C VAL A 65 -21.50 18.54 -3.93
N PRO A 66 -22.60 19.01 -4.55
CA PRO A 66 -22.82 20.44 -4.82
C PRO A 66 -22.86 21.31 -3.57
N GLN A 67 -23.43 20.81 -2.49
CA GLN A 67 -23.37 21.45 -1.18
C GLN A 67 -22.75 20.47 -0.20
N PRO A 68 -21.43 20.56 0.04
CA PRO A 68 -20.74 19.67 0.93
C PRO A 68 -21.33 19.65 2.32
N ARG A 69 -21.99 20.70 2.85
CA ARG A 69 -22.64 20.68 4.18
C ARG A 69 -23.98 19.95 4.24
N ASP A 70 -24.49 19.50 3.08
CA ASP A 70 -25.77 18.83 2.99
C ASP A 70 -25.59 17.32 3.18
N ARG A 71 -26.15 16.82 4.29
CA ARG A 71 -26.05 15.41 4.68
C ARG A 71 -26.59 14.46 3.61
N ASP A 72 -27.73 14.78 2.98
CA ASP A 72 -28.36 13.89 2.01
C ASP A 72 -27.52 13.78 0.73
N LEU A 73 -26.89 14.89 0.32
CA LEU A 73 -25.95 14.90 -0.80
C LEU A 73 -24.67 14.12 -0.47
N ARG A 74 -24.16 14.20 0.77
CA ARG A 74 -23.04 13.33 1.22
C ARG A 74 -23.40 11.85 1.14
N PHE A 75 -24.59 11.46 1.61
CA PHE A 75 -25.04 10.06 1.54
C PHE A 75 -25.21 9.59 0.09
N THR A 76 -25.75 10.45 -0.77
CA THR A 76 -25.84 10.17 -2.21
C THR A 76 -24.46 9.91 -2.80
N PHE A 77 -23.46 10.74 -2.48
CA PHE A 77 -22.08 10.51 -2.91
C PHE A 77 -21.52 9.16 -2.42
N LEU A 78 -21.75 8.79 -1.16
CA LEU A 78 -21.28 7.50 -0.63
C LEU A 78 -21.96 6.30 -1.32
N ALA A 79 -23.26 6.44 -1.65
CA ALA A 79 -24.01 5.44 -2.38
C ALA A 79 -23.51 5.30 -3.82
N ASP A 80 -23.28 6.43 -4.51
CA ASP A 80 -22.70 6.46 -5.85
C ASP A 80 -21.29 5.90 -5.89
N LEU A 81 -20.46 6.18 -4.88
CA LEU A 81 -19.14 5.59 -4.74
C LEU A 81 -19.23 4.08 -4.58
N ALA A 82 -20.17 3.58 -3.76
CA ALA A 82 -20.43 2.14 -3.63
C ALA A 82 -20.86 1.52 -4.97
N ASP A 83 -21.70 2.22 -5.74
CA ASP A 83 -22.16 1.78 -7.07
C ASP A 83 -21.04 1.71 -8.12
N VAL A 84 -19.88 2.34 -7.88
CA VAL A 84 -18.70 2.20 -8.74
C VAL A 84 -17.73 1.15 -8.22
N VAL A 85 -17.43 1.19 -6.92
CA VAL A 85 -16.34 0.40 -6.33
C VAL A 85 -16.74 -1.06 -6.13
N LEU A 86 -17.97 -1.32 -5.65
CA LEU A 86 -18.39 -2.68 -5.32
C LEU A 86 -18.49 -3.58 -6.56
N PRO A 87 -19.07 -3.17 -7.70
CA PRO A 87 -19.10 -4.02 -8.89
C PRO A 87 -17.69 -4.40 -9.36
N HIS A 88 -16.72 -3.48 -9.23
CA HIS A 88 -15.32 -3.80 -9.53
C HIS A 88 -14.76 -4.85 -8.56
N ILE A 89 -14.99 -4.70 -7.25
CA ILE A 89 -14.56 -5.69 -6.24
C ILE A 89 -15.19 -7.07 -6.48
N GLU A 90 -16.51 -7.09 -6.71
CA GLU A 90 -17.29 -8.31 -6.93
C GLU A 90 -16.85 -9.06 -8.19
N SER A 91 -16.36 -8.35 -9.21
CA SER A 91 -15.83 -8.98 -10.43
C SER A 91 -14.64 -9.93 -10.19
N TYR A 92 -13.96 -9.83 -9.05
CA TYR A 92 -12.86 -10.72 -8.64
C TYR A 92 -13.29 -11.83 -7.68
N ALA A 93 -14.55 -11.83 -7.22
CA ALA A 93 -14.99 -12.69 -6.12
C ALA A 93 -15.28 -14.14 -6.57
N ASP A 94 -15.69 -14.35 -7.81
CA ASP A 94 -16.14 -15.67 -8.31
C ASP A 94 -15.08 -16.44 -9.11
N ALA A 95 -14.13 -15.74 -9.74
CA ALA A 95 -13.03 -16.38 -10.42
C ALA A 95 -12.04 -16.95 -9.39
N VAL A 96 -12.06 -18.27 -9.19
CA VAL A 96 -11.22 -18.97 -8.21
C VAL A 96 -10.37 -20.05 -8.85
N GLU A 97 -9.25 -20.36 -8.22
CA GLU A 97 -8.39 -21.50 -8.53
C GLU A 97 -8.24 -22.41 -7.31
N ALA A 98 -8.01 -23.70 -7.58
CA ALA A 98 -7.75 -24.67 -6.52
C ALA A 98 -6.36 -24.41 -5.94
N ALA A 99 -6.29 -24.26 -4.62
CA ALA A 99 -5.05 -24.05 -3.89
C ALA A 99 -4.99 -24.96 -2.66
N GLU A 100 -3.78 -25.19 -2.15
CA GLU A 100 -3.58 -25.89 -0.89
C GLU A 100 -3.31 -24.89 0.22
N ARG A 101 -4.06 -25.01 1.31
CA ARG A 101 -3.77 -24.28 2.56
C ARG A 101 -3.31 -25.26 3.61
N THR A 102 -2.35 -24.84 4.45
CA THR A 102 -1.99 -25.61 5.63
C THR A 102 -2.85 -25.17 6.81
N GLU A 103 -3.57 -26.10 7.39
CA GLU A 103 -4.36 -25.88 8.60
C GLU A 103 -3.90 -26.83 9.71
N THR A 104 -4.11 -26.42 10.95
CA THR A 104 -3.86 -27.28 12.10
C THR A 104 -5.13 -28.08 12.32
N ASP A 105 -5.01 -29.40 12.19
CA ASP A 105 -6.07 -30.34 12.50
C ASP A 105 -6.46 -30.18 13.99
N PRO A 106 -7.73 -29.85 14.29
CA PRO A 106 -8.18 -29.61 15.65
C PRO A 106 -8.15 -30.87 16.52
N GLU A 107 -8.26 -32.07 15.95
CA GLU A 107 -8.22 -33.33 16.70
C GLU A 107 -6.78 -33.80 16.96
N THR A 108 -5.90 -33.67 15.96
CA THR A 108 -4.54 -34.23 16.04
C THR A 108 -3.46 -33.19 16.37
N GLY A 109 -3.79 -31.90 16.29
CA GLY A 109 -2.85 -30.78 16.43
C GLY A 109 -1.77 -30.73 15.33
N LYS A 110 -1.87 -31.58 14.31
CA LYS A 110 -0.88 -31.68 13.22
C LYS A 110 -1.24 -30.73 12.09
N ARG A 111 -0.22 -30.25 11.39
CA ARG A 111 -0.39 -29.46 10.17
C ARG A 111 -0.77 -30.36 9.01
N VAL A 112 -1.98 -30.20 8.49
CA VAL A 112 -2.52 -30.92 7.34
C VAL A 112 -2.73 -29.95 6.18
N LYS A 113 -2.60 -30.47 4.95
CA LYS A 113 -2.92 -29.70 3.74
C LYS A 113 -4.37 -29.93 3.38
N VAL A 114 -5.14 -28.86 3.31
CA VAL A 114 -6.54 -28.87 2.90
C VAL A 114 -6.69 -28.17 1.56
N ALA A 115 -7.61 -28.68 0.73
CA ALA A 115 -8.01 -28.00 -0.48
C ALA A 115 -8.78 -26.72 -0.09
N ALA A 116 -8.42 -25.61 -0.72
CA ALA A 116 -9.05 -24.32 -0.52
C ALA A 116 -9.22 -23.62 -1.87
N GLU A 117 -10.23 -22.76 -1.96
CA GLU A 117 -10.39 -21.89 -3.11
C GLU A 117 -9.62 -20.60 -2.88
N LEU A 118 -8.83 -20.19 -3.87
CA LEU A 118 -8.12 -18.91 -3.88
C LEU A 118 -8.69 -18.06 -5.02
N CYS A 119 -9.07 -16.81 -4.77
CA CYS A 119 -9.44 -15.91 -5.87
C CYS A 119 -8.29 -15.83 -6.88
N ALA A 120 -8.58 -16.02 -8.16
CA ALA A 120 -7.61 -16.01 -9.26
C ALA A 120 -6.82 -14.70 -9.30
N ASP A 121 -7.44 -13.59 -8.89
CA ASP A 121 -6.78 -12.31 -8.70
C ASP A 121 -7.49 -11.49 -7.60
N ALA A 122 -7.02 -10.28 -7.30
CA ALA A 122 -7.66 -9.36 -6.36
C ALA A 122 -7.74 -7.92 -6.91
N PRO A 123 -8.77 -7.14 -6.55
CA PRO A 123 -8.88 -5.75 -7.00
C PRO A 123 -7.82 -4.88 -6.33
N GLN A 124 -7.02 -4.16 -7.11
CA GLN A 124 -6.05 -3.20 -6.59
C GLN A 124 -6.63 -1.79 -6.63
N LEU A 125 -6.54 -1.05 -5.51
CA LEU A 125 -6.88 0.36 -5.40
C LEU A 125 -5.61 1.23 -5.41
N ILE A 126 -5.62 2.29 -6.22
CA ILE A 126 -4.55 3.28 -6.28
C ILE A 126 -5.11 4.65 -5.89
N VAL A 127 -4.43 5.33 -4.98
CA VAL A 127 -4.70 6.71 -4.59
C VAL A 127 -3.47 7.59 -4.88
N PRO A 128 -3.62 8.90 -5.10
CA PRO A 128 -2.50 9.75 -5.50
C PRO A 128 -1.37 9.83 -4.46
N SER A 129 -1.74 9.97 -3.19
CA SER A 129 -0.81 10.23 -2.08
C SER A 129 -1.25 9.57 -0.78
N ARG A 130 -0.41 9.65 0.27
CA ARG A 130 -0.75 9.10 1.61
C ARG A 130 -2.03 9.68 2.19
N THR A 131 -2.29 10.96 1.93
CA THR A 131 -3.52 11.62 2.40
C THR A 131 -4.77 11.00 1.76
N GLY A 132 -4.70 10.58 0.50
CA GLY A 132 -5.79 9.82 -0.15
C GLY A 132 -5.99 8.44 0.48
N LEU A 133 -4.91 7.79 0.92
CA LEU A 133 -4.97 6.50 1.62
C LEU A 133 -5.65 6.65 2.99
N ASP A 134 -5.29 7.71 3.73
CA ASP A 134 -5.93 8.02 5.00
C ASP A 134 -7.42 8.37 4.82
N PHE A 135 -7.79 9.03 3.72
CA PHE A 135 -9.19 9.26 3.39
C PHE A 135 -9.96 7.95 3.12
N VAL A 136 -9.37 6.99 2.39
CA VAL A 136 -9.98 5.65 2.22
C VAL A 136 -10.21 4.96 3.58
N ARG A 137 -9.24 5.07 4.51
CA ARG A 137 -9.38 4.53 5.87
C ARG A 137 -10.50 5.23 6.65
N LEU A 138 -10.63 6.54 6.50
CA LEU A 138 -11.71 7.33 7.11
C LEU A 138 -13.08 6.91 6.57
N LEU A 139 -13.22 6.73 5.27
CA LEU A 139 -14.46 6.22 4.64
C LEU A 139 -14.81 4.82 5.18
N GLY A 140 -13.84 3.91 5.23
CA GLY A 140 -14.06 2.58 5.81
C GLY A 140 -14.60 2.62 7.24
N ARG A 141 -14.04 3.50 8.08
CA ARG A 141 -14.49 3.71 9.46
C ARG A 141 -15.89 4.31 9.57
N SER A 142 -16.18 5.35 8.79
CA SER A 142 -17.44 6.10 8.86
C SER A 142 -18.65 5.34 8.26
N MET A 143 -18.39 4.38 7.37
CA MET A 143 -19.43 3.66 6.63
C MET A 143 -19.78 2.29 7.21
N ARG A 144 -18.81 1.52 7.75
CA ARG A 144 -18.99 0.07 7.99
C ARG A 144 -20.06 -0.32 9.01
N PHE A 145 -20.44 0.59 9.92
CA PHE A 145 -21.47 0.38 10.95
C PHE A 145 -22.75 1.16 10.71
N ARG A 146 -22.92 1.78 9.53
CA ARG A 146 -24.15 2.48 9.20
C ARG A 146 -25.31 1.48 9.13
N ARG A 147 -26.41 1.79 9.84
CA ARG A 147 -27.60 0.94 9.88
C ARG A 147 -28.39 1.05 8.60
N THR A 148 -28.86 -0.08 8.11
CA THR A 148 -29.76 -0.17 6.97
C THR A 148 -31.22 -0.18 7.43
N ALA A 149 -32.15 0.08 6.51
CA ALA A 149 -33.58 0.06 6.82
C ALA A 149 -34.07 -1.32 7.27
N GLU A 150 -33.40 -2.40 6.85
CA GLU A 150 -33.70 -3.78 7.27
C GLU A 150 -33.29 -4.05 8.72
N GLN A 151 -32.21 -3.41 9.18
CA GLN A 151 -31.66 -3.61 10.52
C GLN A 151 -32.34 -2.73 11.57
N ASP A 152 -32.77 -1.53 11.16
CA ASP A 152 -33.42 -0.55 12.04
C ASP A 152 -34.40 0.29 11.22
N PRO A 153 -35.64 -0.20 11.02
CA PRO A 153 -36.66 0.50 10.24
C PRO A 153 -37.04 1.87 10.81
N ASP A 154 -36.87 2.06 12.12
CA ASP A 154 -37.19 3.30 12.83
C ASP A 154 -36.02 4.31 12.80
N ALA A 155 -34.87 3.94 12.23
CA ALA A 155 -33.74 4.85 12.06
C ALA A 155 -34.16 6.04 11.19
N PRO A 156 -33.94 7.31 11.61
CA PRO A 156 -34.40 8.48 10.86
C PRO A 156 -33.80 8.60 9.44
N TYR A 157 -32.62 8.02 9.21
CA TYR A 157 -31.90 8.06 7.93
C TYR A 157 -31.15 6.74 7.70
N PRO A 158 -31.83 5.67 7.26
CA PRO A 158 -31.19 4.39 7.02
C PRO A 158 -30.28 4.46 5.78
N ALA A 159 -29.08 3.90 5.88
CA ALA A 159 -28.16 3.83 4.75
C ALA A 159 -28.56 2.71 3.78
N PRO A 160 -28.38 2.90 2.46
CA PRO A 160 -28.50 1.81 1.50
C PRO A 160 -27.53 0.66 1.85
N PRO A 161 -27.90 -0.64 1.73
CA PRO A 161 -27.06 -1.77 2.17
C PRO A 161 -25.65 -1.82 1.58
N ARG A 162 -25.48 -1.28 0.37
CA ARG A 162 -24.18 -1.16 -0.30
C ARG A 162 -23.18 -0.22 0.39
N VAL A 163 -23.67 0.78 1.13
CA VAL A 163 -22.81 1.74 1.85
C VAL A 163 -22.01 1.07 2.97
N PRO A 164 -22.64 0.38 3.96
CA PRO A 164 -21.88 -0.34 4.98
C PRO A 164 -21.05 -1.48 4.40
N LEU A 165 -21.51 -2.15 3.32
CA LEU A 165 -20.71 -3.16 2.63
C LEU A 165 -19.41 -2.57 2.05
N LEU A 166 -19.47 -1.43 1.36
CA LEU A 166 -18.27 -0.72 0.91
C LEU A 166 -17.39 -0.31 2.10
N GLY A 167 -17.98 0.14 3.20
CA GLY A 167 -17.24 0.46 4.44
C GLY A 167 -16.42 -0.72 4.97
N ARG A 168 -16.97 -1.94 4.94
CA ARG A 168 -16.26 -3.17 5.34
C ARG A 168 -15.07 -3.45 4.43
N TRP A 169 -15.25 -3.31 3.12
CA TRP A 169 -14.16 -3.47 2.14
C TRP A 169 -13.07 -2.42 2.33
N LEU A 170 -13.41 -1.13 2.37
CA LEU A 170 -12.41 -0.07 2.56
C LEU A 170 -11.67 -0.20 3.90
N THR A 171 -12.33 -0.70 4.95
CA THR A 171 -11.68 -1.06 6.21
C THR A 171 -10.63 -2.16 6.00
N HIS A 172 -10.94 -3.21 5.23
CA HIS A 172 -9.97 -4.25 4.89
C HIS A 172 -8.79 -3.70 4.10
N TYR A 173 -9.03 -2.94 3.02
CA TYR A 173 -7.96 -2.31 2.24
C TYR A 173 -7.10 -1.37 3.10
N GLY A 174 -7.71 -0.61 4.00
CA GLY A 174 -7.02 0.28 4.94
C GLY A 174 -6.21 -0.44 6.03
N GLU A 175 -6.57 -1.67 6.41
CA GLU A 175 -5.72 -2.53 7.25
C GLU A 175 -4.56 -3.14 6.44
N ARG A 176 -4.83 -3.54 5.19
CA ARG A 176 -3.83 -4.12 4.30
C ARG A 176 -2.76 -3.14 3.85
N ALA A 177 -3.11 -1.88 3.64
CA ALA A 177 -2.17 -0.79 3.40
C ALA A 177 -1.10 -0.63 4.49
N ARG A 178 -1.38 -1.06 5.74
CA ARG A 178 -0.43 -1.04 6.86
C ARG A 178 0.43 -2.30 6.95
N VAL A 179 0.21 -3.28 6.09
CA VAL A 179 1.03 -4.50 6.03
C VAL A 179 2.13 -4.28 4.98
N PRO A 180 3.41 -4.26 5.39
CA PRO A 180 4.51 -4.06 4.46
C PRO A 180 4.48 -5.06 3.31
N GLY A 181 4.69 -4.56 2.09
CA GLY A 181 4.72 -5.39 0.89
C GLY A 181 3.35 -5.67 0.27
N SER A 182 2.25 -5.34 0.97
CA SER A 182 0.92 -5.40 0.37
C SER A 182 0.80 -4.41 -0.79
N SER A 183 0.08 -4.84 -1.82
CA SER A 183 -0.22 -4.08 -3.03
C SER A 183 -1.72 -3.88 -3.23
N LEU A 184 -2.59 -4.21 -2.26
CA LEU A 184 -4.04 -4.04 -2.39
C LEU A 184 -4.48 -2.58 -2.44
N LEU A 185 -3.89 -1.71 -1.62
CA LEU A 185 -4.11 -0.27 -1.62
C LEU A 185 -2.76 0.44 -1.60
N LEU A 186 -2.47 1.22 -2.64
CA LEU A 186 -1.20 1.92 -2.79
C LEU A 186 -1.41 3.43 -2.93
N ALA A 187 -0.62 4.20 -2.18
CA ALA A 187 -0.38 5.60 -2.48
C ALA A 187 0.70 5.69 -3.56
N LEU A 188 0.42 6.38 -4.67
CA LEU A 188 1.34 6.43 -5.80
C LEU A 188 2.64 7.17 -5.44
N THR A 189 2.57 8.25 -4.67
CA THR A 189 3.76 8.96 -4.15
C THR A 189 4.70 8.00 -3.41
N ASP A 190 4.17 7.15 -2.53
CA ASP A 190 4.98 6.15 -1.80
C ASP A 190 5.68 5.15 -2.72
N VAL A 191 5.00 4.71 -3.77
CA VAL A 191 5.59 3.75 -4.71
C VAL A 191 6.65 4.46 -5.55
N LEU A 192 6.37 5.64 -6.09
CA LEU A 192 7.34 6.41 -6.89
C LEU A 192 8.59 6.77 -6.08
N SER A 193 8.44 7.31 -4.86
CA SER A 193 9.58 7.71 -4.02
C SER A 193 10.43 6.53 -3.52
N ARG A 194 9.94 5.29 -3.66
CA ARG A 194 10.75 4.08 -3.45
C ARG A 194 11.64 3.72 -4.64
N HIS A 195 11.28 4.13 -5.85
CA HIS A 195 12.00 3.76 -7.08
C HIS A 195 12.83 4.91 -7.64
N TRP A 196 12.57 6.15 -7.24
CA TRP A 196 13.34 7.32 -7.64
C TRP A 196 13.71 8.19 -6.45
N ALA A 197 14.98 8.55 -6.35
CA ALA A 197 15.49 9.54 -5.41
C ALA A 197 15.45 10.93 -6.06
N THR A 198 14.73 11.87 -5.45
CA THR A 198 14.65 13.27 -5.90
C THR A 198 15.59 14.16 -5.08
N GLY A 199 15.80 15.39 -5.52
CA GLY A 199 16.45 16.42 -4.71
C GLY A 199 15.56 16.96 -3.57
N GLN A 200 14.29 16.56 -3.50
CA GLN A 200 13.28 17.10 -2.58
C GLN A 200 13.25 16.34 -1.27
N SER A 201 12.77 16.97 -0.20
CA SER A 201 12.42 16.27 1.04
C SER A 201 11.27 15.27 0.80
N GLY A 202 11.16 14.27 1.69
CA GLY A 202 10.05 13.31 1.61
C GLY A 202 8.67 13.94 1.80
N LEU A 203 8.58 15.15 2.38
CA LEU A 203 7.32 15.89 2.49
C LEU A 203 6.93 16.51 1.15
N GLU A 204 7.89 17.10 0.43
CA GLU A 204 7.69 17.66 -0.91
C GLU A 204 7.37 16.57 -1.94
N ASP A 205 7.94 15.36 -1.78
CA ASP A 205 7.61 14.21 -2.63
C ASP A 205 6.14 13.75 -2.49
N GLU A 206 5.39 14.16 -1.46
CA GLU A 206 3.94 13.90 -1.39
C GLU A 206 3.14 14.75 -2.39
N HIS A 207 3.73 15.79 -2.97
CA HIS A 207 3.13 16.52 -4.09
C HIS A 207 3.37 15.76 -5.40
N LEU A 208 2.43 14.87 -5.78
CA LEU A 208 2.57 13.98 -6.94
C LEU A 208 3.03 14.69 -8.22
N GLY A 209 2.52 15.88 -8.53
CA GLY A 209 2.94 16.65 -9.71
C GLY A 209 4.41 17.08 -9.67
N ALA A 210 4.93 17.41 -8.48
CA ALA A 210 6.31 17.83 -8.28
C ALA A 210 7.26 16.62 -8.31
N LEU A 211 6.85 15.51 -7.68
CA LEU A 211 7.54 14.23 -7.76
C LEU A 211 7.70 13.75 -9.20
N LEU A 212 6.61 13.77 -9.98
CA LEU A 212 6.66 13.39 -11.41
C LEU A 212 7.50 14.37 -12.25
N ALA A 213 7.55 15.65 -11.89
CA ALA A 213 8.41 16.63 -12.54
C ALA A 213 9.90 16.36 -12.28
N TRP A 214 10.27 15.78 -11.13
CA TRP A 214 11.63 15.30 -10.88
C TRP A 214 11.99 14.04 -11.66
N ILE A 215 11.06 13.08 -11.74
CA ILE A 215 11.29 11.78 -12.39
C ILE A 215 11.39 11.94 -13.91
N ASP A 216 10.47 12.71 -14.47
CA ASP A 216 10.36 12.92 -15.90
C ASP A 216 10.05 14.39 -16.19
N PRO A 217 11.04 15.29 -16.07
CA PRO A 217 10.87 16.71 -16.36
C PRO A 217 10.63 16.93 -17.87
N PRO A 218 9.87 17.99 -18.24
CA PRO A 218 9.81 18.45 -19.63
C PRO A 218 11.20 18.72 -20.22
N GLU A 219 11.35 18.50 -21.52
CA GLU A 219 12.60 18.77 -22.24
C GLU A 219 13.10 20.20 -22.01
N GLY A 220 14.39 20.34 -21.73
CA GLY A 220 15.04 21.63 -21.52
C GLY A 220 14.82 22.25 -20.13
N THR A 221 14.18 21.55 -19.20
CA THR A 221 14.03 22.00 -17.80
C THR A 221 14.64 20.99 -16.83
N THR A 222 15.18 21.49 -15.73
CA THR A 222 15.60 20.63 -14.61
C THR A 222 14.38 20.18 -13.80
N GLY A 223 14.50 19.04 -13.10
CA GLY A 223 13.52 18.54 -12.15
C GLY A 223 13.19 19.58 -11.07
N ALA A 224 14.18 20.30 -10.57
CA ALA A 224 13.99 21.36 -9.57
C ALA A 224 13.13 22.52 -10.10
N GLU A 225 13.39 23.00 -11.32
CA GLU A 225 12.61 24.08 -11.95
C GLU A 225 11.18 23.62 -12.26
N ALA A 226 11.02 22.41 -12.79
CA ALA A 226 9.73 21.84 -13.14
C ALA A 226 8.88 21.56 -11.89
N ALA A 227 9.48 21.03 -10.81
CA ALA A 227 8.82 20.82 -9.53
C ALA A 227 8.38 22.14 -8.90
N ARG A 228 9.26 23.13 -8.83
CA ARG A 228 8.92 24.47 -8.32
C ARG A 228 7.78 25.11 -9.12
N ARG A 229 7.76 24.91 -10.45
CA ARG A 229 6.65 25.35 -11.29
C ARG A 229 5.36 24.61 -10.94
N ALA A 230 5.40 23.29 -10.74
CA ALA A 230 4.22 22.53 -10.34
C ALA A 230 3.64 23.05 -9.02
N GLU A 231 4.49 23.33 -8.03
CA GLU A 231 4.04 23.79 -6.71
C GLU A 231 3.51 25.23 -6.70
N LEU A 232 4.14 26.14 -7.46
CA LEU A 232 3.94 27.58 -7.29
C LEU A 232 3.25 28.27 -8.47
N ALA A 233 3.27 27.68 -9.67
CA ALA A 233 2.75 28.38 -10.83
C ALA A 233 1.24 28.56 -10.72
N ARG A 234 0.80 29.81 -10.91
CA ARG A 234 -0.61 30.19 -10.90
C ARG A 234 -0.99 30.82 -12.23
N ASP A 235 -2.25 30.68 -12.61
CA ASP A 235 -2.83 31.41 -13.73
C ASP A 235 -3.11 32.89 -13.40
N ALA A 236 -3.69 33.62 -14.36
CA ALA A 236 -4.01 35.03 -14.21
C ALA A 236 -5.04 35.31 -13.08
N ASP A 237 -5.87 34.32 -12.75
CA ASP A 237 -6.88 34.40 -11.69
C ASP A 237 -6.33 33.96 -10.31
N GLY A 238 -5.05 33.61 -10.27
CA GLY A 238 -4.34 33.20 -9.07
C GLY A 238 -4.64 31.76 -8.64
N GLN A 239 -5.09 30.90 -9.55
CA GLN A 239 -5.31 29.48 -9.29
C GLN A 239 -4.07 28.66 -9.63
N LEU A 240 -3.78 27.61 -8.85
CA LEU A 240 -2.65 26.71 -9.13
C LEU A 240 -2.83 26.00 -10.48
N LEU A 241 -1.76 25.98 -11.28
CA LEU A 241 -1.72 25.22 -12.54
C LEU A 241 -1.63 23.70 -12.29
N CYS A 242 -1.01 23.29 -11.18
CA CYS A 242 -1.01 21.91 -10.72
C CYS A 242 -1.70 21.86 -9.35
N PRO A 243 -2.98 21.43 -9.28
CA PRO A 243 -3.68 21.28 -8.02
C PRO A 243 -3.01 20.22 -7.11
N PRO A 244 -3.14 20.34 -5.78
CA PRO A 244 -2.67 19.32 -4.85
C PRO A 244 -3.25 17.93 -5.17
N ALA A 245 -2.41 16.90 -5.07
CA ALA A 245 -2.77 15.52 -5.36
C ALA A 245 -3.28 14.79 -4.10
N GLY A 246 -4.38 15.26 -3.52
CA GLY A 246 -4.92 14.68 -2.31
C GLY A 246 -6.27 15.29 -1.93
N PRO A 247 -6.89 14.84 -0.84
CA PRO A 247 -8.22 15.30 -0.47
C PRO A 247 -8.29 16.81 -0.25
N ALA A 248 -7.18 17.45 0.12
CA ALA A 248 -7.14 18.89 0.36
C ALA A 248 -7.16 19.70 -0.95
N THR A 249 -7.85 20.83 -0.90
CA THR A 249 -7.97 21.83 -1.97
C THR A 249 -7.08 23.05 -1.71
N ASP A 250 -6.77 23.83 -2.76
CA ASP A 250 -6.05 25.10 -2.63
C ASP A 250 -6.98 26.18 -2.05
N PRO A 251 -6.55 26.96 -1.03
CA PRO A 251 -7.39 28.00 -0.44
C PRO A 251 -7.87 29.07 -1.43
N ALA A 252 -7.11 29.37 -2.49
CA ALA A 252 -7.56 30.34 -3.50
C ALA A 252 -8.68 29.75 -4.39
N PHE A 253 -8.68 28.44 -4.63
CA PHE A 253 -9.80 27.75 -5.27
C PHE A 253 -11.04 27.79 -4.38
N ASP A 254 -10.89 27.43 -3.10
CA ASP A 254 -12.01 27.35 -2.17
C ASP A 254 -12.70 28.71 -2.00
N ASN A 255 -11.92 29.76 -1.75
CA ASN A 255 -12.46 31.08 -1.45
C ASN A 255 -12.95 31.85 -2.68
N LYS A 256 -12.25 31.74 -3.82
CA LYS A 256 -12.55 32.58 -5.00
C LYS A 256 -13.48 31.93 -6.01
N LEU A 257 -13.50 30.60 -6.08
CA LEU A 257 -14.26 29.86 -7.09
C LEU A 257 -15.36 29.00 -6.45
N LEU A 258 -14.99 28.10 -5.54
CA LEU A 258 -15.91 27.12 -5.00
C LEU A 258 -16.99 27.76 -4.12
N ALA A 259 -16.62 28.58 -3.13
CA ALA A 259 -17.58 29.21 -2.23
C ALA A 259 -18.63 30.07 -2.98
N PRO A 260 -18.27 30.94 -3.93
CA PRO A 260 -19.26 31.66 -4.74
C PRO A 260 -20.16 30.77 -5.60
N ALA A 261 -19.64 29.64 -6.10
CA ALA A 261 -20.44 28.67 -6.86
C ALA A 261 -21.45 27.94 -5.97
N ILE A 262 -21.05 27.56 -4.75
CA ILE A 262 -21.95 26.99 -3.73
C ILE A 262 -23.04 28.01 -3.34
N GLU A 263 -22.69 29.28 -3.13
CA GLU A 263 -23.67 30.33 -2.85
C GLU A 263 -24.68 30.54 -4.01
N ARG A 264 -24.24 30.41 -5.27
CA ARG A 264 -25.13 30.42 -6.43
C ARG A 264 -26.06 29.19 -6.42
N TYR A 265 -25.52 28.01 -6.14
CA TYR A 265 -26.29 26.78 -6.01
C TYR A 265 -27.36 26.88 -4.91
N ASP A 266 -26.99 27.34 -3.71
CA ASP A 266 -27.94 27.50 -2.61
C ASP A 266 -29.05 28.50 -2.95
N ARG A 267 -28.71 29.65 -3.55
CA ARG A 267 -29.71 30.62 -3.99
C ARG A 267 -30.65 30.04 -5.05
N ALA A 268 -30.13 29.30 -6.02
CA ALA A 268 -30.94 28.66 -7.05
C ALA A 268 -31.87 27.60 -6.45
N ARG A 269 -31.36 26.80 -5.50
CA ARG A 269 -32.13 25.78 -4.77
C ARG A 269 -33.27 26.40 -3.96
N THR A 270 -32.99 27.46 -3.19
CA THR A 270 -34.02 28.19 -2.44
C THR A 270 -35.06 28.82 -3.37
N ALA A 271 -34.62 29.42 -4.49
CA ALA A 271 -35.53 30.01 -5.45
C ALA A 271 -36.47 28.96 -6.08
N LEU A 272 -35.94 27.79 -6.46
CA LEU A 272 -36.73 26.68 -6.99
C LEU A 272 -37.77 26.19 -5.98
N ALA A 273 -37.38 26.01 -4.72
CA ALA A 273 -38.30 25.59 -3.66
C ALA A 273 -39.45 26.59 -3.41
N ALA A 274 -39.23 27.88 -3.69
CA ALA A 274 -40.23 28.94 -3.56
C ALA A 274 -41.10 29.15 -4.82
N ALA A 275 -40.94 28.32 -5.86
CA ALA A 275 -41.69 28.48 -7.10
C ALA A 275 -43.15 27.99 -6.98
N GLU A 276 -44.11 28.88 -7.21
CA GLU A 276 -45.55 28.57 -7.14
C GLU A 276 -46.18 28.25 -8.51
N ASP A 277 -45.60 28.75 -9.60
CA ASP A 277 -46.09 28.55 -10.98
C ASP A 277 -45.17 27.63 -11.80
N PRO A 278 -45.73 26.73 -12.65
CA PRO A 278 -44.94 25.79 -13.45
C PRO A 278 -43.89 26.41 -14.37
N LEU A 279 -44.19 27.54 -15.05
CA LEU A 279 -43.24 28.16 -15.99
C LEU A 279 -42.06 28.78 -15.24
N ALA A 280 -42.34 29.35 -14.06
CA ALA A 280 -41.31 29.90 -13.20
C ALA A 280 -40.48 28.79 -12.52
N ALA A 281 -41.06 27.61 -12.25
CA ALA A 281 -40.34 26.44 -11.76
C ALA A 281 -39.34 25.90 -12.80
N ASP A 282 -39.73 25.82 -14.08
CA ASP A 282 -38.84 25.36 -15.16
C ASP A 282 -37.60 26.26 -15.31
N ALA A 283 -37.78 27.58 -15.32
CA ALA A 283 -36.67 28.52 -15.40
C ALA A 283 -35.72 28.43 -14.19
N ARG A 284 -36.26 28.21 -12.99
CA ARG A 284 -35.47 28.04 -11.75
C ARG A 284 -34.77 26.70 -11.70
N LEU A 285 -35.38 25.63 -12.23
CA LEU A 285 -34.75 24.33 -12.39
C LEU A 285 -33.54 24.43 -13.33
N ALA A 286 -33.70 25.12 -14.46
CA ALA A 286 -32.58 25.38 -15.37
C ALA A 286 -31.43 26.14 -14.69
N ALA A 287 -31.74 27.13 -13.84
CA ALA A 287 -30.74 27.86 -13.07
C ALA A 287 -30.03 26.97 -12.03
N LEU A 288 -30.76 26.09 -11.34
CA LEU A 288 -30.18 25.11 -10.41
C LEU A 288 -29.24 24.14 -11.13
N THR A 289 -29.70 23.56 -12.25
CA THR A 289 -28.87 22.67 -13.08
C THR A 289 -27.62 23.37 -13.61
N ALA A 290 -27.70 24.66 -13.96
CA ALA A 290 -26.53 25.44 -14.36
C ALA A 290 -25.52 25.60 -13.21
N ALA A 291 -25.98 25.90 -12.00
CA ALA A 291 -25.12 26.00 -10.82
C ALA A 291 -24.48 24.64 -10.44
N GLU A 292 -25.22 23.54 -10.56
CA GLU A 292 -24.67 22.18 -10.36
C GLU A 292 -23.58 21.84 -11.38
N ARG A 293 -23.78 22.21 -12.66
CA ARG A 293 -22.77 22.04 -13.71
C ARG A 293 -21.53 22.86 -13.43
N GLU A 294 -21.68 24.09 -12.99
CA GLU A 294 -20.55 24.95 -12.61
C GLU A 294 -19.70 24.29 -11.51
N ILE A 295 -20.31 23.79 -10.43
CA ILE A 295 -19.58 23.10 -9.36
C ILE A 295 -18.93 21.82 -9.88
N ARG A 296 -19.63 21.05 -10.72
CA ARG A 296 -19.08 19.86 -11.37
C ARG A 296 -17.83 20.19 -12.19
N ASP A 297 -17.86 21.25 -13.00
CA ASP A 297 -16.74 21.68 -13.83
C ASP A 297 -15.55 22.14 -12.96
N LEU A 298 -15.82 22.83 -11.85
CA LEU A 298 -14.81 23.21 -10.87
C LEU A 298 -14.13 21.98 -10.24
N VAL A 299 -14.90 21.00 -9.77
CA VAL A 299 -14.35 19.76 -9.20
C VAL A 299 -13.58 18.96 -10.25
N ALA A 300 -14.09 18.87 -11.48
CA ALA A 300 -13.40 18.24 -12.60
C ALA A 300 -12.03 18.91 -12.87
N SER A 301 -11.99 20.25 -12.85
CA SER A 301 -10.75 21.02 -13.08
C SER A 301 -9.66 20.77 -12.03
N ARG A 302 -10.03 20.32 -10.83
CA ARG A 302 -9.09 20.01 -9.73
C ARG A 302 -8.72 18.53 -9.66
N THR A 303 -9.65 17.64 -10.02
CA THR A 303 -9.40 16.19 -9.98
C THR A 303 -8.72 15.66 -11.23
N ARG A 304 -9.03 16.19 -12.42
CA ARG A 304 -8.53 15.66 -13.69
C ARG A 304 -7.00 15.72 -13.84
N PRO A 305 -6.31 16.81 -13.49
CA PRO A 305 -4.84 16.83 -13.57
C PRO A 305 -4.19 15.76 -12.69
N THR A 306 -4.73 15.54 -11.49
CA THR A 306 -4.27 14.50 -10.57
C THR A 306 -4.56 13.10 -11.11
N TRP A 307 -5.72 12.89 -11.72
CA TRP A 307 -6.07 11.64 -12.40
C TRP A 307 -5.06 11.28 -13.50
N ASP A 308 -4.76 12.23 -14.39
CA ASP A 308 -3.81 12.02 -15.48
C ASP A 308 -2.38 11.80 -14.94
N ALA A 309 -2.00 12.50 -13.86
CA ALA A 309 -0.74 12.29 -13.16
C ALA A 309 -0.63 10.89 -12.54
N VAL A 310 -1.72 10.35 -11.97
CA VAL A 310 -1.74 8.99 -11.43
C VAL A 310 -1.42 7.96 -12.52
N TRP A 311 -2.10 8.05 -13.66
CA TRP A 311 -1.84 7.14 -14.78
C TRP A 311 -0.43 7.28 -15.34
N ARG A 312 0.09 8.51 -15.45
CA ARG A 312 1.48 8.74 -15.86
C ARG A 312 2.48 8.07 -14.91
N GLY A 313 2.26 8.17 -13.59
CA GLY A 313 3.13 7.50 -12.62
C GLY A 313 3.03 5.98 -12.69
N LEU A 314 1.84 5.43 -12.96
CA LEU A 314 1.67 3.99 -13.21
C LEU A 314 2.41 3.53 -14.47
N ASP A 315 2.38 4.33 -15.55
CA ASP A 315 3.13 4.04 -16.78
C ASP A 315 4.64 3.99 -16.53
N LEU A 316 5.18 4.94 -15.77
CA LEU A 316 6.59 4.96 -15.36
C LEU A 316 6.98 3.72 -14.55
N LEU A 317 6.14 3.30 -13.61
CA LEU A 317 6.39 2.08 -12.81
C LEU A 317 6.25 0.81 -13.65
N ARG A 318 5.36 0.77 -14.63
CA ARG A 318 5.17 -0.37 -15.55
C ARG A 318 6.33 -0.55 -16.52
N ALA A 319 7.12 0.50 -16.77
CA ALA A 319 8.35 0.40 -17.56
C ALA A 319 9.45 -0.41 -16.84
N LEU A 320 9.36 -0.59 -15.52
CA LEU A 320 10.27 -1.41 -14.74
C LEU A 320 9.84 -2.90 -14.75
N PRO A 321 10.77 -3.85 -14.92
CA PRO A 321 10.46 -5.26 -14.77
C PRO A 321 10.04 -5.58 -13.33
N ALA A 322 9.16 -6.57 -13.13
CA ALA A 322 8.75 -7.00 -11.79
C ALA A 322 9.90 -7.70 -11.05
N GLY A 323 10.10 -7.36 -9.77
CA GLY A 323 11.00 -8.12 -8.89
C GLY A 323 10.53 -9.55 -8.70
N ALA A 324 11.46 -10.49 -8.52
CA ALA A 324 11.18 -11.92 -8.51
C ALA A 324 10.20 -12.35 -7.40
N HIS A 325 10.16 -11.65 -6.26
CA HIS A 325 9.26 -11.98 -5.16
C HIS A 325 7.92 -11.22 -5.20
N VAL A 326 7.67 -10.35 -6.19
CA VAL A 326 6.42 -9.59 -6.30
C VAL A 326 5.21 -10.51 -6.39
N GLU A 327 5.28 -11.55 -7.24
CA GLU A 327 4.20 -12.53 -7.41
C GLU A 327 3.89 -13.27 -6.10
N GLY A 328 4.92 -13.73 -5.39
CA GLY A 328 4.75 -14.40 -4.10
C GLY A 328 4.08 -13.52 -3.04
N ARG A 329 4.38 -12.21 -3.03
CA ARG A 329 3.67 -11.25 -2.15
C ARG A 329 2.24 -11.01 -2.62
N TRP A 330 2.00 -10.90 -3.92
CA TRP A 330 0.66 -10.74 -4.48
C TRP A 330 -0.26 -11.91 -4.16
N THR A 331 0.25 -13.15 -4.24
CA THR A 331 -0.49 -14.35 -3.83
C THR A 331 -0.98 -14.26 -2.38
N ARG A 332 -0.22 -13.62 -1.47
CA ARG A 332 -0.69 -13.41 -0.08
C ARG A 332 -1.76 -12.34 0.03
N ASP A 333 -1.71 -11.30 -0.80
CA ASP A 333 -2.80 -10.34 -0.89
C ASP A 333 -4.07 -10.98 -1.45
N ARG A 334 -3.95 -11.86 -2.45
CA ARG A 334 -5.07 -12.68 -2.95
C ARG A 334 -5.67 -13.56 -1.86
N TRP A 335 -4.84 -14.23 -1.05
CA TRP A 335 -5.31 -14.97 0.12
C TRP A 335 -6.04 -14.07 1.14
N SER A 336 -5.51 -12.88 1.39
CA SER A 336 -6.15 -11.91 2.29
C SER A 336 -7.51 -11.42 1.76
N PHE A 337 -7.58 -11.14 0.46
CA PHE A 337 -8.80 -10.76 -0.23
C PHE A 337 -9.85 -11.87 -0.19
N THR A 338 -9.44 -13.09 -0.52
CA THR A 338 -10.27 -14.32 -0.50
C THR A 338 -10.84 -14.55 0.90
N ALA A 339 -10.00 -14.52 1.92
CA ALA A 339 -10.44 -14.65 3.30
C ALA A 339 -11.44 -13.56 3.71
N HIS A 340 -11.27 -12.32 3.23
CA HIS A 340 -12.25 -11.27 3.54
C HIS A 340 -13.56 -11.44 2.77
N ARG A 341 -13.51 -11.79 1.50
CA ARG A 341 -14.68 -12.15 0.67
C ARG A 341 -15.50 -13.23 1.36
N ASP A 342 -14.86 -14.28 1.86
CA ASP A 342 -15.53 -15.41 2.50
C ASP A 342 -16.25 -14.97 3.78
N ARG A 343 -15.61 -14.15 4.62
CA ARG A 343 -16.27 -13.55 5.79
C ARG A 343 -17.50 -12.71 5.42
N VAL A 344 -17.40 -11.91 4.34
CA VAL A 344 -18.51 -11.09 3.86
C VAL A 344 -19.66 -11.98 3.38
N ARG A 345 -19.37 -13.03 2.61
CA ARG A 345 -20.36 -14.00 2.10
C ARG A 345 -21.01 -14.83 3.20
N ALA A 346 -20.25 -15.18 4.23
CA ALA A 346 -20.75 -15.88 5.41
C ALA A 346 -21.66 -15.01 6.30
N GLY A 347 -21.83 -13.73 5.97
CA GLY A 347 -22.64 -12.80 6.76
C GLY A 347 -22.00 -12.46 8.11
N GLU A 348 -20.67 -12.63 8.25
CA GLU A 348 -19.98 -12.27 9.48
C GLU A 348 -20.18 -10.78 9.80
N PRO A 349 -20.13 -10.38 11.08
CA PRO A 349 -20.27 -8.98 11.46
C PRO A 349 -19.18 -8.09 10.85
N PRO A 350 -19.39 -6.76 10.80
CA PRO A 350 -18.34 -5.81 10.44
C PRO A 350 -17.11 -5.95 11.35
N GLN A 351 -15.94 -5.56 10.83
CA GLN A 351 -14.70 -5.58 11.61
C GLN A 351 -14.85 -4.65 12.84
N PRO A 352 -14.41 -5.09 14.04
CA PRO A 352 -14.62 -4.34 15.28
C PRO A 352 -13.97 -2.96 15.24
N ARG A 353 -14.45 -2.02 16.05
CA ARG A 353 -13.83 -0.69 16.19
C ARG A 353 -12.46 -0.75 16.83
N ARG A 354 -12.34 -1.58 17.86
CA ARG A 354 -11.12 -1.77 18.63
C ARG A 354 -10.74 -3.24 18.53
N ASP A 355 -9.48 -3.48 18.20
CA ASP A 355 -8.94 -4.83 18.28
C ASP A 355 -8.81 -5.21 19.76
N ASP A 356 -9.15 -6.45 20.10
CA ASP A 356 -8.73 -7.04 21.36
C ASP A 356 -7.20 -7.16 21.42
N ALA A 357 -6.66 -7.39 22.62
CA ALA A 357 -5.21 -7.40 22.83
C ALA A 357 -4.49 -8.47 21.99
N VAL A 358 -5.07 -9.65 21.84
CA VAL A 358 -4.47 -10.77 21.08
C VAL A 358 -4.51 -10.46 19.58
N THR A 359 -5.62 -9.93 19.06
CA THR A 359 -5.74 -9.48 17.67
C THR A 359 -4.76 -8.36 17.36
N ALA A 360 -4.64 -7.36 18.24
CA ALA A 360 -3.70 -6.26 18.08
C ALA A 360 -2.24 -6.74 18.06
N ALA A 361 -1.87 -7.63 19.01
CA ALA A 361 -0.54 -8.21 19.07
C ALA A 361 -0.22 -9.08 17.84
N ASN A 362 -1.18 -9.88 17.37
CA ASN A 362 -1.03 -10.66 16.14
C ASN A 362 -0.84 -9.78 14.90
N LYS A 363 -1.59 -8.68 14.78
CA LYS A 363 -1.43 -7.71 13.69
C LYS A 363 -0.04 -7.06 13.73
N LEU A 364 0.43 -6.65 14.90
CA LEU A 364 1.78 -6.06 15.07
C LEU A 364 2.87 -7.07 14.70
N ALA A 365 2.85 -8.26 15.30
CA ALA A 365 3.82 -9.31 15.00
C ALA A 365 3.80 -9.71 13.51
N THR A 366 2.64 -9.66 12.86
CA THR A 366 2.54 -9.87 11.41
C THR A 366 3.22 -8.75 10.63
N ARG A 367 2.98 -7.48 10.99
CA ARG A 367 3.60 -6.33 10.31
C ARG A 367 5.12 -6.34 10.45
N GLU A 368 5.66 -6.69 11.61
CA GLU A 368 7.11 -6.82 11.83
C GLU A 368 7.71 -7.92 10.95
N ARG A 369 7.07 -9.09 10.89
CA ARG A 369 7.53 -10.18 10.01
C ARG A 369 7.46 -9.81 8.53
N GLU A 370 6.37 -9.18 8.09
CA GLU A 370 6.24 -8.76 6.70
C GLU A 370 7.19 -7.60 6.37
N GLN A 371 7.52 -6.71 7.31
CA GLN A 371 8.54 -5.66 7.13
C GLN A 371 9.91 -6.27 6.84
N ALA A 372 10.37 -7.14 7.73
CA ALA A 372 11.68 -7.79 7.59
C ALA A 372 11.74 -8.67 6.34
N ARG A 373 10.64 -9.37 6.00
CA ARG A 373 10.56 -10.14 4.75
C ARG A 373 10.61 -9.24 3.53
N LEU A 374 9.85 -8.13 3.51
CA LEU A 374 9.86 -7.20 2.39
C LEU A 374 11.27 -6.67 2.17
N GLU A 375 11.91 -6.19 3.23
CA GLU A 375 13.27 -5.66 3.17
C GLU A 375 14.30 -6.65 2.63
N ALA A 376 14.21 -7.92 3.07
CA ALA A 376 15.08 -8.97 2.57
C ALA A 376 14.81 -9.27 1.08
N GLN A 377 13.54 -9.38 0.69
CA GLN A 377 13.16 -9.68 -0.69
C GLN A 377 13.50 -8.53 -1.66
N GLU A 378 13.26 -7.27 -1.27
CA GLU A 378 13.63 -6.11 -2.09
C GLU A 378 15.16 -6.08 -2.32
N ALA A 379 15.96 -6.41 -1.30
CA ALA A 379 17.42 -6.53 -1.45
C ALA A 379 17.84 -7.69 -2.35
N LEU A 380 17.17 -8.84 -2.27
CA LEU A 380 17.48 -10.00 -3.11
C LEU A 380 17.06 -9.82 -4.56
N ASP A 381 15.97 -9.07 -4.79
CA ASP A 381 15.41 -8.82 -6.12
C ASP A 381 16.16 -7.71 -6.87
N ASP A 382 16.80 -6.78 -6.15
CA ASP A 382 17.31 -5.55 -6.74
C ASP A 382 18.77 -5.24 -6.36
N PRO A 383 19.70 -5.18 -7.33
CA PRO A 383 21.09 -4.88 -7.07
C PRO A 383 21.32 -3.51 -6.43
N LEU A 384 20.49 -2.48 -6.69
CA LEU A 384 20.65 -1.16 -6.06
C LEU A 384 20.26 -1.21 -4.58
N VAL A 385 19.20 -1.95 -4.24
CA VAL A 385 18.81 -2.18 -2.84
C VAL A 385 19.88 -3.00 -2.12
N MET A 386 20.41 -4.05 -2.77
CA MET A 386 21.52 -4.85 -2.23
C MET A 386 22.79 -4.01 -2.01
N ALA A 387 23.13 -3.10 -2.94
CA ALA A 387 24.28 -2.22 -2.79
C ALA A 387 24.16 -1.34 -1.53
N GLY A 388 22.96 -0.84 -1.22
CA GLY A 388 22.69 -0.13 0.03
C GLY A 388 22.96 -1.00 1.28
N ARG A 389 22.55 -2.27 1.25
CA ARG A 389 22.81 -3.23 2.34
C ARG A 389 24.31 -3.54 2.49
N ARG A 390 25.03 -3.65 1.37
CA ARG A 390 26.49 -3.85 1.35
C ARG A 390 27.24 -2.68 1.99
N LEU A 391 26.89 -1.45 1.61
CA LEU A 391 27.49 -0.23 2.19
C LEU A 391 27.18 -0.06 3.68
N ALA A 392 26.04 -0.56 4.15
CA ALA A 392 25.68 -0.57 5.57
C ALA A 392 26.40 -1.67 6.37
N GLY A 393 27.16 -2.56 5.71
CA GLY A 393 27.80 -3.72 6.34
C GLY A 393 26.84 -4.86 6.67
N GLU A 394 25.62 -4.85 6.11
CA GLU A 394 24.55 -5.84 6.33
C GLU A 394 24.55 -6.96 5.27
N ALA A 395 25.37 -6.81 4.23
CA ALA A 395 25.63 -7.80 3.20
C ALA A 395 27.05 -7.61 2.64
N PHE A 396 27.54 -8.59 1.88
CA PHE A 396 28.79 -8.47 1.14
C PHE A 396 28.77 -9.35 -0.10
N ALA A 397 29.48 -8.92 -1.13
CA ALA A 397 29.75 -9.68 -2.34
C ALA A 397 31.25 -9.91 -2.50
N GLY A 398 31.62 -11.07 -3.05
CA GLY A 398 33.03 -11.44 -3.17
C GLY A 398 33.26 -12.57 -4.16
N GLU A 399 34.53 -12.87 -4.37
CA GLU A 399 34.99 -13.99 -5.18
C GLU A 399 35.47 -15.11 -4.27
N VAL A 400 35.06 -16.35 -4.56
CA VAL A 400 35.52 -17.54 -3.83
C VAL A 400 36.93 -17.89 -4.27
N THR A 401 37.89 -17.83 -3.36
CA THR A 401 39.31 -18.08 -3.67
C THR A 401 39.75 -19.51 -3.36
N ASP A 402 39.10 -20.14 -2.39
CA ASP A 402 39.38 -21.52 -2.00
C ASP A 402 38.16 -22.20 -1.37
N VAL A 403 38.09 -23.53 -1.51
CA VAL A 403 37.02 -24.35 -0.94
C VAL A 403 37.62 -25.63 -0.38
N VAL A 404 37.57 -25.78 0.94
CA VAL A 404 38.09 -26.94 1.65
C VAL A 404 36.95 -27.74 2.24
N MET A 405 36.82 -29.00 1.80
CA MET A 405 35.82 -29.90 2.37
C MET A 405 36.15 -30.22 3.83
N ALA A 406 35.19 -29.99 4.72
CA ALA A 406 35.22 -30.43 6.10
C ALA A 406 33.90 -31.09 6.49
N TYR A 407 33.86 -31.74 7.65
CA TYR A 407 32.71 -32.52 8.13
C TYR A 407 32.40 -32.20 9.59
N SER A 408 31.12 -32.27 9.96
CA SER A 408 30.70 -32.12 11.34
C SER A 408 31.16 -33.30 12.21
N GLU A 409 31.50 -33.04 13.46
CA GLU A 409 31.78 -34.09 14.44
C GLU A 409 30.49 -34.83 14.83
N GLY A 410 30.52 -36.17 14.84
CA GLY A 410 29.38 -37.00 15.26
C GLY A 410 29.34 -38.39 14.62
N ARG A 411 28.39 -39.23 15.06
CA ARG A 411 28.25 -40.63 14.62
C ARG A 411 27.93 -40.78 13.12
N ARG A 412 27.34 -39.74 12.52
CA ARG A 412 27.14 -39.61 11.06
C ARG A 412 27.61 -38.22 10.64
N PRO A 413 28.90 -38.08 10.26
CA PRO A 413 29.46 -36.79 9.84
C PRO A 413 28.70 -36.24 8.64
N SER A 414 28.32 -34.97 8.70
CA SER A 414 27.64 -34.25 7.63
C SER A 414 28.58 -33.21 7.02
N PRO A 415 28.51 -32.93 5.71
CA PRO A 415 29.38 -31.95 5.06
C PRO A 415 29.29 -30.56 5.69
N ARG A 416 30.43 -29.91 5.91
CA ARG A 416 30.63 -28.55 6.45
C ARG A 416 31.79 -27.86 5.72
N PRO A 417 31.73 -27.71 4.38
CA PRO A 417 32.82 -27.10 3.62
C PRO A 417 33.11 -25.68 4.12
N LEU A 418 34.41 -25.36 4.12
CA LEU A 418 34.93 -24.03 4.37
C LEU A 418 35.15 -23.35 3.02
N VAL A 419 34.55 -22.19 2.85
CA VAL A 419 34.61 -21.37 1.64
C VAL A 419 35.34 -20.08 2.00
N THR A 420 36.49 -19.85 1.38
CA THR A 420 37.26 -18.61 1.55
C THR A 420 36.84 -17.63 0.47
N VAL A 421 36.43 -16.43 0.88
CA VAL A 421 35.87 -15.39 0.01
C VAL A 421 36.71 -14.12 0.15
N ARG A 422 37.12 -13.56 -0.99
CA ARG A 422 37.75 -12.25 -1.08
C ARG A 422 36.69 -11.19 -1.40
N THR A 423 36.60 -10.14 -0.59
CA THR A 423 35.62 -9.07 -0.72
C THR A 423 36.24 -7.69 -0.45
N ASP A 424 35.75 -6.69 -1.17
CA ASP A 424 36.09 -5.28 -0.93
C ASP A 424 35.08 -4.59 0.03
N ASP A 425 34.01 -5.30 0.39
CA ASP A 425 33.00 -4.81 1.33
C ASP A 425 33.50 -4.91 2.78
N ARG A 426 32.87 -4.17 3.68
CA ARG A 426 33.18 -4.17 5.12
C ARG A 426 32.00 -4.67 5.94
N PRO A 427 31.68 -5.98 5.91
CA PRO A 427 30.53 -6.51 6.62
C PRO A 427 30.74 -6.49 8.15
N HIS A 428 29.68 -6.21 8.91
CA HIS A 428 29.70 -6.18 10.37
C HIS A 428 29.57 -7.59 10.97
N LEU A 429 30.57 -8.44 10.71
CA LEU A 429 30.59 -9.82 11.17
C LEU A 429 31.08 -9.91 12.63
N ALA A 430 30.22 -10.44 13.51
CA ALA A 430 30.61 -10.88 14.84
C ALA A 430 31.18 -12.32 14.80
N GLU A 431 31.85 -12.73 15.89
CA GLU A 431 32.30 -14.12 16.04
C GLU A 431 31.12 -15.09 15.87
N ARG A 432 31.27 -16.09 14.99
CA ARG A 432 30.24 -17.08 14.65
C ARG A 432 28.93 -16.50 14.12
N ALA A 433 28.98 -15.30 13.53
CA ALA A 433 27.84 -14.69 12.87
C ALA A 433 27.29 -15.62 11.77
N ARG A 434 25.97 -15.72 11.68
CA ARG A 434 25.30 -16.40 10.57
C ARG A 434 25.18 -15.47 9.38
N VAL A 435 25.44 -16.01 8.21
CA VAL A 435 25.26 -15.34 6.92
C VAL A 435 24.45 -16.23 6.00
N TYR A 436 23.76 -15.62 5.04
CA TYR A 436 22.80 -16.29 4.18
C TYR A 436 23.06 -15.94 2.73
N ARG A 437 23.07 -16.93 1.83
CA ARG A 437 23.06 -16.69 0.38
C ARG A 437 21.83 -17.29 -0.25
N SER A 438 21.40 -16.73 -1.38
CA SER A 438 20.31 -17.31 -2.17
C SER A 438 20.87 -18.45 -3.02
N LEU A 439 20.34 -19.66 -2.83
CA LEU A 439 20.62 -20.85 -3.62
C LEU A 439 19.31 -21.29 -4.27
N ASP A 440 19.19 -21.08 -5.58
CA ASP A 440 17.95 -21.33 -6.36
C ASP A 440 16.69 -20.73 -5.71
N GLY A 441 16.81 -19.49 -5.22
CA GLY A 441 15.73 -18.76 -4.55
C GLY A 441 15.47 -19.20 -3.11
N ARG A 442 16.30 -20.08 -2.54
CA ARG A 442 16.17 -20.55 -1.15
C ARG A 442 17.36 -20.09 -0.31
N PRO A 443 17.14 -19.69 0.96
CA PRO A 443 18.25 -19.30 1.82
C PRO A 443 19.12 -20.52 2.17
N GLN A 444 20.41 -20.44 1.87
CA GLN A 444 21.44 -21.33 2.41
C GLN A 444 22.24 -20.59 3.48
N SER A 445 22.39 -21.22 4.64
CA SER A 445 23.08 -20.65 5.79
C SER A 445 24.57 -21.02 5.80
N ALA A 446 25.41 -20.07 6.19
CA ALA A 446 26.80 -20.29 6.54
C ALA A 446 27.15 -19.59 7.86
N GLU A 447 28.24 -20.02 8.51
CA GLU A 447 28.77 -19.44 9.74
C GLU A 447 30.12 -18.80 9.45
N PHE A 448 30.31 -17.56 9.90
CA PHE A 448 31.60 -16.88 9.83
C PHE A 448 32.60 -17.53 10.79
N VAL A 449 33.75 -17.96 10.25
CA VAL A 449 34.82 -18.62 11.01
C VAL A 449 35.89 -17.63 11.43
N GLY A 450 36.28 -16.71 10.54
CA GLY A 450 37.31 -15.72 10.81
C GLY A 450 37.81 -15.03 9.55
N TYR A 451 38.66 -14.04 9.75
CA TYR A 451 39.44 -13.40 8.69
C TYR A 451 40.80 -14.10 8.56
N GLU A 452 41.18 -14.47 7.34
CA GLU A 452 42.53 -14.99 7.06
C GLU A 452 43.51 -13.84 6.77
N ALA A 453 43.01 -12.77 6.17
CA ALA A 453 43.70 -11.52 5.91
C ALA A 453 42.68 -10.38 5.78
N GLU A 454 43.15 -9.14 5.60
CA GLU A 454 42.27 -8.01 5.30
C GLU A 454 41.50 -8.29 3.99
N GLY A 455 40.16 -8.22 4.04
CA GLY A 455 39.29 -8.50 2.89
C GLY A 455 39.17 -9.98 2.51
N VAL A 456 39.70 -10.92 3.31
CA VAL A 456 39.61 -12.37 3.05
C VAL A 456 38.95 -13.06 4.26
N LEU A 457 37.75 -13.58 4.06
CA LEU A 457 36.93 -14.19 5.09
C LEU A 457 36.64 -15.66 4.81
N THR A 458 36.51 -16.46 5.86
CA THR A 458 36.23 -17.90 5.74
C THR A 458 34.86 -18.22 6.33
N LEU A 459 34.03 -18.87 5.52
CA LEU A 459 32.65 -19.22 5.85
C LEU A 459 32.49 -20.74 5.88
N ARG A 460 31.78 -21.25 6.87
CA ARG A 460 31.40 -22.66 6.95
C ARG A 460 29.96 -22.83 6.48
N VAL A 461 29.72 -23.52 5.37
CA VAL A 461 28.35 -23.81 4.90
C VAL A 461 27.69 -24.83 5.83
N LEU A 462 26.44 -24.56 6.22
CA LEU A 462 25.75 -25.33 7.27
C LEU A 462 24.64 -26.24 6.73
N ASP A 463 23.94 -25.84 5.67
CA ASP A 463 22.73 -26.50 5.20
C ASP A 463 22.62 -26.52 3.65
N ARG A 464 21.54 -27.14 3.16
CA ARG A 464 21.18 -27.26 1.73
C ARG A 464 22.26 -27.84 0.81
N MET A 465 22.99 -28.85 1.29
CA MET A 465 24.00 -29.62 0.52
C MET A 465 23.52 -31.03 0.17
N GLY A 466 22.20 -31.26 0.12
CA GLY A 466 21.63 -32.60 -0.01
C GLY A 466 21.67 -33.43 1.28
N ARG A 467 21.32 -34.72 1.16
CA ARG A 467 21.27 -35.68 2.28
C ARG A 467 22.48 -36.62 2.35
N GLY A 468 23.37 -36.55 1.35
CA GLY A 468 24.53 -37.43 1.20
C GLY A 468 25.77 -36.97 1.96
N LYS A 469 26.84 -37.78 1.90
CA LYS A 469 28.19 -37.40 2.35
C LYS A 469 28.91 -36.50 1.35
N GLU A 470 28.52 -36.56 0.09
CA GLU A 470 28.98 -35.66 -0.95
C GLU A 470 27.89 -34.60 -1.17
N PRO A 471 28.24 -33.31 -1.16
CA PRO A 471 27.29 -32.25 -1.48
C PRO A 471 26.67 -32.44 -2.86
N GLU A 472 25.38 -32.09 -3.01
CA GLU A 472 24.73 -32.06 -4.32
C GLU A 472 25.43 -31.03 -5.24
N PRO A 473 25.57 -31.30 -6.55
CA PRO A 473 26.18 -30.35 -7.49
C PRO A 473 25.53 -28.96 -7.41
N GLY A 474 26.34 -27.90 -7.41
CA GLY A 474 25.89 -26.50 -7.28
C GLY A 474 25.54 -26.04 -5.85
N SER A 475 25.46 -26.95 -4.88
CA SER A 475 25.10 -26.59 -3.50
C SER A 475 26.23 -25.91 -2.71
N VAL A 476 27.47 -26.06 -3.15
CA VAL A 476 28.67 -25.41 -2.59
C VAL A 476 29.29 -24.57 -3.70
N PRO A 477 29.66 -23.30 -3.45
CA PRO A 477 30.37 -22.50 -4.44
C PRO A 477 31.69 -23.16 -4.86
N GLU A 478 32.13 -22.91 -6.09
CA GLU A 478 33.43 -23.32 -6.61
C GLU A 478 34.43 -22.14 -6.60
N LYS A 479 35.72 -22.47 -6.71
CA LYS A 479 36.76 -21.45 -6.83
C LYS A 479 36.55 -20.62 -8.10
N GLY A 480 36.53 -19.30 -7.94
CA GLY A 480 36.26 -18.32 -8.98
C GLY A 480 34.81 -17.82 -9.01
N ASP A 481 33.89 -18.47 -8.27
CA ASP A 481 32.50 -18.05 -8.21
C ASP A 481 32.34 -16.69 -7.54
N ARG A 482 31.41 -15.89 -8.07
CA ARG A 482 30.94 -14.67 -7.43
C ARG A 482 29.76 -14.99 -6.52
N VAL A 483 29.91 -14.68 -5.25
CA VAL A 483 28.90 -14.94 -4.22
C VAL A 483 28.45 -13.65 -3.56
N CYS A 484 27.18 -13.61 -3.15
CA CYS A 484 26.63 -12.55 -2.32
C CYS A 484 26.00 -13.17 -1.08
N PHE A 485 26.43 -12.71 0.09
CA PHE A 485 25.92 -13.14 1.38
C PHE A 485 25.28 -11.95 2.11
N THR A 486 24.22 -12.23 2.85
CA THR A 486 23.50 -11.27 3.71
C THR A 486 23.67 -11.67 5.16
N LEU A 487 23.70 -10.70 6.07
CA LEU A 487 23.70 -10.93 7.51
C LEU A 487 22.27 -11.07 8.08
N PHE A 488 21.26 -10.77 7.26
CA PHE A 488 19.85 -10.96 7.57
C PHE A 488 19.29 -12.24 6.92
N GLU A 489 18.31 -12.84 7.60
CA GLU A 489 17.57 -14.00 7.09
C GLU A 489 16.63 -13.60 5.94
N HIS A 490 16.53 -14.46 4.93
CA HIS A 490 15.62 -14.23 3.79
C HIS A 490 14.15 -14.54 4.14
N GLU A 491 13.95 -15.37 5.16
CA GLU A 491 12.64 -15.68 5.72
C GLU A 491 12.67 -15.61 7.24
N GLN A 492 11.91 -14.69 7.82
CA GLN A 492 11.75 -14.61 9.27
C GLN A 492 10.98 -15.81 9.80
N ARG A 493 11.47 -16.40 10.89
CA ARG A 493 10.74 -17.41 11.66
C ARG A 493 9.55 -16.77 12.36
N GLY A 494 8.47 -17.54 12.51
CA GLY A 494 7.32 -17.13 13.32
C GLY A 494 7.73 -16.92 14.78
N GLY A 495 7.19 -15.88 15.40
CA GLY A 495 7.32 -15.66 16.85
C GLY A 495 6.59 -16.74 17.66
N ALA A 496 6.71 -16.67 18.99
CA ALA A 496 6.00 -17.57 19.90
C ALA A 496 4.48 -17.50 19.68
N LYS A 497 3.78 -18.63 19.87
CA LYS A 497 2.32 -18.67 19.82
C LYS A 497 1.76 -17.77 20.94
N LEU A 498 0.89 -16.84 20.58
CA LEU A 498 0.13 -16.05 21.56
C LEU A 498 -0.94 -16.93 22.23
N PRO A 499 -1.37 -16.61 23.47
CA PRO A 499 -2.48 -17.32 24.11
C PRO A 499 -3.76 -17.18 23.29
N ASP A 500 -4.69 -18.11 23.49
CA ASP A 500 -6.03 -18.00 22.93
C ASP A 500 -6.76 -16.81 23.62
N PRO A 501 -7.75 -16.14 22.97
CA PRO A 501 -8.35 -14.92 23.52
C PRO A 501 -8.92 -15.08 24.93
N GLU A 502 -9.46 -16.26 25.25
CA GLU A 502 -10.00 -16.61 26.58
C GLU A 502 -8.93 -16.65 27.67
N ASP A 503 -7.66 -16.82 27.31
CA ASP A 503 -6.51 -16.87 28.22
C ASP A 503 -5.75 -15.54 28.27
N THR A 504 -6.34 -14.45 27.77
CA THR A 504 -5.71 -13.12 27.77
C THR A 504 -5.42 -12.67 29.21
N PRO A 505 -4.17 -12.34 29.57
CA PRO A 505 -3.83 -11.92 30.93
C PRO A 505 -4.59 -10.65 31.35
N TRP A 506 -4.97 -10.55 32.62
CA TRP A 506 -5.65 -9.38 33.19
C TRP A 506 -4.88 -8.07 32.99
N THR A 507 -3.55 -8.13 32.93
CA THR A 507 -2.67 -6.99 32.65
C THR A 507 -2.84 -6.41 31.24
N HIS A 508 -3.49 -7.14 30.34
CA HIS A 508 -3.75 -6.76 28.95
C HIS A 508 -5.25 -6.64 28.65
N GLY A 509 -6.08 -6.49 29.68
CA GLY A 509 -7.54 -6.33 29.55
C GLY A 509 -8.34 -7.56 29.97
N GLY A 510 -7.69 -8.71 30.23
CA GLY A 510 -8.36 -9.95 30.58
C GLY A 510 -9.08 -10.61 29.39
N PRO A 511 -9.75 -11.75 29.61
CA PRO A 511 -10.55 -12.40 28.59
C PRO A 511 -11.64 -11.46 28.04
N PRO A 512 -11.93 -11.45 26.73
CA PRO A 512 -13.00 -10.63 26.18
C PRO A 512 -14.35 -11.02 26.81
N GLY A 513 -15.18 -10.03 27.13
CA GLY A 513 -16.57 -10.26 27.58
C GLY A 513 -17.45 -10.82 26.46
N GLU A 514 -18.73 -11.12 26.77
CA GLU A 514 -19.70 -11.55 25.76
C GLU A 514 -19.76 -10.57 24.58
N ALA A 515 -19.73 -11.11 23.36
CA ALA A 515 -19.82 -10.34 22.12
C ALA A 515 -21.21 -9.72 21.96
N ALA A 516 -21.45 -8.60 22.62
CA ALA A 516 -22.59 -7.75 22.33
C ALA A 516 -22.38 -7.06 20.98
N PRO A 517 -23.40 -6.93 20.12
CA PRO A 517 -23.30 -6.13 18.91
C PRO A 517 -22.85 -4.71 19.29
N GLU A 518 -21.69 -4.28 18.77
CA GLU A 518 -21.15 -2.94 19.02
C GLU A 518 -22.20 -1.91 18.58
N ALA A 519 -22.69 -1.12 19.53
CA ALA A 519 -23.59 -0.02 19.23
C ALA A 519 -22.84 0.99 18.33
N PRO A 520 -23.54 1.68 17.41
CA PRO A 520 -22.96 2.82 16.71
C PRO A 520 -22.40 3.84 17.74
N ASP A 521 -21.39 4.62 17.35
CA ASP A 521 -20.82 5.59 18.28
C ASP A 521 -21.93 6.58 18.59
N PRO A 522 -22.03 7.09 19.84
CA PRO A 522 -22.87 8.26 20.08
C PRO A 522 -22.42 9.34 19.10
N VAL A 523 -23.36 9.93 18.36
CA VAL A 523 -23.05 10.95 17.36
C VAL A 523 -22.24 12.05 18.05
N THR A 524 -20.95 12.14 17.77
CA THR A 524 -20.11 13.26 18.20
C THR A 524 -20.26 14.41 17.19
N GLU A 525 -19.88 15.64 17.55
CA GLU A 525 -19.85 16.75 16.58
C GLU A 525 -18.93 16.43 15.36
N GLU A 526 -18.01 15.47 15.50
CA GLU A 526 -17.16 14.93 14.43
C GLU A 526 -17.84 13.83 13.59
N ASP A 527 -18.91 13.20 14.08
CA ASP A 527 -19.73 12.19 13.38
C ASP A 527 -20.98 12.77 12.73
N VAL A 528 -21.27 14.05 13.00
CA VAL A 528 -22.20 14.85 12.21
C VAL A 528 -21.51 15.16 10.87
N LEU A 529 -21.51 14.15 10.00
CA LEU A 529 -21.52 14.38 8.56
C LEU A 529 -22.81 15.12 8.18
#